data_AF-A0AAU8BF97-F1
#
_entry.id   AF-A0AAU8BF97-F1
#
_cell.length_a   1.000
_cell.length_b   1.000
_cell.length_c   1.000
_cell.angle_alpha   90.00
_cell.angle_beta   90.00
_cell.angle_gamma   90.00
#
_symmetry.space_group_name_H-M   'P 1'
#
loop_
_entity.id
_entity.type
_entity.pdbx_description
1 polymer ?
#
loop_
_entity_poly.entity_id
_entity_poly.type
_entity_poly.pdbx_seq_one_letter_code
_entity_poly.pdbx_strand_id
1 'polypeptide(L)'
;MDAKRSAVLAWSSLGFAGSSQAPLSKALCAYEEKMISDQRKVFFRWVGAGIASTSLALIVFIPDMEAGDSTLRLWAIGCLFVAVTFSVAMLMINQEMDVFNSPINKRVKGIHNTCLLLSMAAFLAGFMLFAYSIHWAVLTAFTISMLIAIKAWKVAQAHLAST
;
A
#
# COMPACT_ATOMS: atom_id res chain seq x y z
N MET A 1 -5.85 7.09 -22.33
CA MET A 1 -4.74 7.10 -23.30
C MET A 1 -4.04 5.76 -23.20
N ASP A 2 -4.11 4.97 -24.27
CA ASP A 2 -3.89 3.53 -24.23
C ASP A 2 -2.43 3.14 -24.04
N ALA A 3 -2.16 2.19 -23.13
CA ALA A 3 -0.85 1.59 -22.90
C ALA A 3 -0.19 1.07 -24.20
N LYS A 4 -1.01 0.72 -25.21
CA LYS A 4 -0.54 0.36 -26.56
C LYS A 4 0.16 1.52 -27.28
N ARG A 5 -0.33 2.76 -27.18
CA ARG A 5 0.34 3.94 -27.79
C ARG A 5 1.65 4.26 -27.09
N SER A 6 1.72 4.08 -25.77
CA SER A 6 2.97 4.28 -25.01
C SER A 6 4.02 3.25 -25.36
N ALA A 7 3.63 1.98 -25.55
CA ALA A 7 4.54 0.93 -26.02
C ALA A 7 5.04 1.19 -27.45
N VAL A 8 4.17 1.64 -28.35
CA VAL A 8 4.56 1.98 -29.74
C VAL A 8 5.52 3.17 -29.80
N LEU A 9 5.31 4.20 -28.98
CA LEU A 9 6.24 5.33 -28.88
C LEU A 9 7.59 4.90 -28.27
N ALA A 10 7.58 4.04 -27.24
CA ALA A 10 8.79 3.48 -26.64
C ALA A 10 9.60 2.62 -27.65
N TRP A 11 8.91 1.82 -28.47
CA TRP A 11 9.52 1.03 -29.55
C TRP A 11 10.08 1.91 -30.68
N SER A 12 9.37 3.00 -31.05
CA SER A 12 9.89 3.95 -32.04
C SER A 12 11.14 4.67 -31.55
N SER A 13 11.23 4.99 -30.24
CA SER A 13 12.42 5.59 -29.64
C SER A 13 13.57 4.60 -29.47
N LEU A 14 13.29 3.31 -29.24
CA LEU A 14 14.29 2.24 -29.22
C LEU A 14 14.88 1.99 -30.61
N GLY A 15 14.05 2.01 -31.66
CA GLY A 15 14.49 1.85 -33.05
C GLY A 15 15.40 3.00 -33.53
N PHE A 16 15.17 4.22 -33.05
CA PHE A 16 16.03 5.38 -33.38
C PHE A 16 17.31 5.44 -32.53
N ALA A 17 17.25 4.99 -31.27
CA ALA A 17 18.39 4.90 -30.35
C ALA A 17 19.38 3.77 -30.69
N GLY A 18 18.99 2.79 -31.53
CA GLY A 18 19.87 1.72 -32.02
C GLY A 18 21.10 2.20 -32.80
N SER A 19 21.17 3.48 -33.16
CA SER A 19 22.34 4.10 -33.82
C SER A 19 23.42 4.60 -32.87
N SER A 20 23.18 4.62 -31.54
CA SER A 20 24.19 4.99 -30.55
C SER A 20 24.01 4.19 -29.24
N GLN A 21 25.06 3.51 -28.77
CA GLN A 21 24.99 2.60 -27.62
C GLN A 21 24.72 3.29 -26.27
N ALA A 22 25.01 4.59 -26.14
CA ALA A 22 24.85 5.37 -24.90
C ALA A 22 23.39 5.74 -24.54
N PRO A 23 22.50 6.10 -25.49
CA PRO A 23 21.08 6.36 -25.17
C PRO A 23 20.26 5.08 -24.92
N LEU A 24 20.66 3.92 -25.44
CA LEU A 24 19.92 2.68 -25.28
C LEU A 24 19.94 2.17 -23.82
N SER A 25 21.10 2.25 -23.15
CA SER A 25 21.23 1.89 -21.74
C SER A 25 20.44 2.83 -20.83
N LYS A 26 20.46 4.14 -21.10
CA LYS A 26 19.64 5.13 -20.38
C LYS A 26 18.14 4.90 -20.58
N ALA A 27 17.72 4.55 -21.79
CA ALA A 27 16.32 4.24 -22.08
C ALA A 27 15.86 2.96 -21.37
N LEU A 28 16.71 1.93 -21.30
CA LEU A 28 16.45 0.70 -20.55
C LEU A 28 16.33 0.98 -19.05
N CYS A 29 17.27 1.71 -18.44
CA CYS A 29 17.18 2.11 -17.03
C CYS A 29 15.91 2.91 -16.73
N ALA A 30 15.56 3.88 -17.57
CA ALA A 30 14.35 4.68 -17.40
C ALA A 30 13.07 3.83 -17.53
N TYR A 31 13.09 2.80 -18.39
CA TYR A 31 11.99 1.86 -18.56
C TYR A 31 11.83 0.93 -17.36
N GLU A 32 12.93 0.37 -16.86
CA GLU A 32 12.95 -0.44 -15.63
C GLU A 32 12.48 0.36 -14.41
N GLU A 33 12.97 1.59 -14.24
CA GLU A 33 12.53 2.48 -13.16
C GLU A 33 11.03 2.77 -13.23
N LYS A 34 10.49 2.99 -14.44
CA LYS A 34 9.07 3.20 -14.67
C LYS A 34 8.24 1.96 -14.34
N MET A 35 8.68 0.77 -14.78
CA MET A 35 8.03 -0.52 -14.47
C MET A 35 7.94 -0.76 -12.96
N ILE A 36 9.03 -0.53 -12.23
CA ILE A 36 9.09 -0.68 -10.77
C ILE A 36 8.16 0.33 -10.08
N SER A 37 8.11 1.57 -10.58
CA SER A 37 7.22 2.61 -10.07
C SER A 37 5.74 2.24 -10.25
N ASP A 38 5.36 1.74 -11.42
CA ASP A 38 3.98 1.35 -11.73
C ASP A 38 3.53 0.13 -10.91
N GLN A 39 4.41 -0.88 -10.73
CA GLN A 39 4.12 -2.01 -9.84
C GLN A 39 3.94 -1.59 -8.38
N ARG A 40 4.75 -0.66 -7.88
CA ARG A 40 4.60 -0.12 -6.52
C ARG A 40 3.26 0.60 -6.33
N LYS A 41 2.82 1.39 -7.31
CA LYS A 41 1.51 2.05 -7.25
C LYS A 41 0.36 1.05 -7.16
N VAL A 42 0.41 0.00 -7.98
CA VAL A 42 -0.60 -1.08 -7.96
C VAL A 42 -0.60 -1.77 -6.60
N PHE A 43 0.57 -2.10 -6.06
CA PHE A 43 0.70 -2.69 -4.73
C PHE A 43 0.04 -1.84 -3.64
N PHE A 44 0.37 -0.55 -3.54
CA PHE A 44 -0.23 0.33 -2.52
C PHE A 44 -1.73 0.51 -2.68
N ARG A 45 -2.23 0.50 -3.92
CA ARG A 45 -3.68 0.51 -4.19
C ARG A 45 -4.36 -0.73 -3.64
N TRP A 46 -3.80 -1.92 -3.87
CA TRP A 46 -4.32 -3.17 -3.32
C TRP A 46 -4.25 -3.20 -1.79
N VAL A 47 -3.16 -2.71 -1.20
CA VAL A 47 -3.01 -2.61 0.26
C VAL A 47 -4.10 -1.74 0.86
N GLY A 48 -4.34 -0.54 0.32
CA GLY A 48 -5.41 0.34 0.82
C GLY A 48 -6.80 -0.23 0.64
N ALA A 49 -7.08 -0.83 -0.51
CA ALA A 49 -8.36 -1.49 -0.76
C ALA A 49 -8.59 -2.65 0.23
N GLY A 50 -7.56 -3.47 0.48
CA GLY A 50 -7.60 -4.57 1.44
C GLY A 50 -7.79 -4.11 2.88
N ILE A 51 -7.12 -3.03 3.31
CA ILE A 51 -7.34 -2.43 4.63
C ILE A 51 -8.77 -1.93 4.75
N ALA A 52 -9.27 -1.18 3.77
CA ALA A 52 -10.64 -0.67 3.78
C ALA A 52 -11.67 -1.80 3.83
N SER A 53 -11.56 -2.83 2.99
CA SER A 53 -12.52 -3.94 2.93
C SER A 53 -12.51 -4.77 4.21
N THR A 54 -11.32 -5.09 4.74
CA THR A 54 -11.18 -5.87 5.97
C THR A 54 -11.69 -5.09 7.17
N SER A 55 -11.37 -3.79 7.25
CA SER A 55 -11.87 -2.92 8.31
C SER A 55 -13.39 -2.81 8.28
N LEU A 56 -13.97 -2.65 7.09
CA LEU A 56 -15.42 -2.59 6.92
C LEU A 56 -16.10 -3.89 7.35
N ALA A 57 -15.53 -5.04 6.97
CA ALA A 57 -16.03 -6.34 7.41
C ALA A 57 -16.01 -6.46 8.94
N LEU A 58 -14.88 -6.11 9.57
CA LEU A 58 -14.75 -6.16 11.03
C LEU A 58 -15.73 -5.21 11.73
N ILE A 59 -15.94 -4.00 11.23
CA ILE A 59 -16.94 -3.06 11.78
C ILE A 59 -18.34 -3.68 11.82
N VAL A 60 -18.71 -4.46 10.81
CA VAL A 60 -20.02 -5.13 10.74
C VAL A 60 -20.09 -6.33 11.70
N PHE A 61 -19.02 -7.12 11.81
CA PHE A 61 -19.04 -8.37 12.61
C PHE A 61 -18.76 -8.18 14.10
N ILE A 62 -17.97 -7.17 14.50
CA ILE A 62 -17.57 -6.97 15.91
C ILE A 62 -18.79 -6.78 16.86
N PRO A 63 -19.83 -6.01 16.49
CA PRO A 63 -21.01 -5.81 17.35
C PRO A 63 -21.77 -7.11 17.65
N ASP A 64 -21.81 -8.03 16.69
CA ASP A 64 -22.59 -9.28 16.79
C ASP A 64 -21.88 -10.38 17.60
N MET A 65 -20.64 -10.15 18.04
CA MET A 65 -19.93 -11.14 18.85
C MET A 65 -20.43 -11.10 20.30
N GLU A 66 -20.66 -12.25 20.93
CA GLU A 66 -21.06 -12.28 22.35
C GLU A 66 -19.84 -12.23 23.30
N ALA A 67 -18.63 -12.55 22.82
CA ALA A 67 -17.43 -12.74 23.65
C ALA A 67 -16.45 -11.54 23.64
N GLY A 68 -16.13 -11.00 24.82
CA GLY A 68 -15.11 -9.97 25.03
C GLY A 68 -15.61 -8.65 25.64
N ASP A 69 -14.68 -7.80 26.09
CA ASP A 69 -14.95 -6.50 26.73
C ASP A 69 -15.59 -5.49 25.74
N SER A 70 -16.77 -4.98 26.09
CA SER A 70 -17.53 -4.02 25.29
C SER A 70 -16.77 -2.71 25.02
N THR A 71 -15.93 -2.28 25.96
CA THR A 71 -15.16 -1.03 25.85
C THR A 71 -14.08 -1.15 24.79
N LEU A 72 -13.29 -2.24 24.85
CA LEU A 72 -12.22 -2.50 23.90
C LEU A 72 -12.73 -2.65 22.46
N ARG A 73 -13.91 -3.26 22.30
CA ARG A 73 -14.55 -3.38 20.99
C ARG A 73 -15.01 -2.04 20.43
N LEU A 74 -15.54 -1.15 21.26
CA LEU A 74 -15.91 0.20 20.83
C LEU A 74 -14.67 0.97 20.34
N TRP A 75 -13.55 0.89 21.07
CA TRP A 75 -12.28 1.48 20.64
C TRP A 75 -11.74 0.85 19.37
N ALA A 76 -11.85 -0.49 19.24
CA ALA A 76 -11.47 -1.20 18.03
C ALA A 76 -12.28 -0.70 16.81
N ILE A 77 -13.59 -0.59 16.93
CA ILE A 77 -14.48 -0.05 15.88
C ILE A 77 -14.07 1.38 15.52
N GLY A 78 -13.81 2.23 16.51
CA GLY A 78 -13.33 3.60 16.29
C GLY A 78 -12.05 3.65 15.46
N CYS A 79 -11.05 2.83 15.80
CA CYS A 79 -9.82 2.70 15.03
C CYS A 79 -10.06 2.19 13.60
N LEU A 80 -10.97 1.23 13.41
CA LEU A 80 -11.31 0.69 12.10
C LEU A 80 -12.02 1.73 11.21
N PHE A 81 -12.89 2.58 11.76
CA PHE A 81 -13.48 3.70 11.01
C PHE A 81 -12.43 4.69 10.52
N VAL A 82 -11.45 5.01 11.36
CA VAL A 82 -10.30 5.85 10.97
C VAL A 82 -9.53 5.15 9.84
N ALA A 83 -9.27 3.85 9.95
CA ALA A 83 -8.58 3.09 8.92
C ALA A 83 -9.31 3.15 7.56
N VAL A 84 -10.63 2.90 7.54
CA VAL A 84 -11.46 2.99 6.33
C VAL A 84 -11.37 4.39 5.71
N THR A 85 -11.59 5.43 6.52
CA THR A 85 -11.63 6.81 6.05
C THR A 85 -10.32 7.21 5.37
N PHE A 86 -9.18 6.92 6.01
CA PHE A 86 -7.87 7.24 5.44
C PHE A 86 -7.47 6.34 4.27
N SER A 87 -7.90 5.07 4.24
CA SER A 87 -7.71 4.20 3.08
C SER A 87 -8.48 4.68 1.86
N VAL A 88 -9.73 5.14 2.03
CA VAL A 88 -10.52 5.73 0.92
C VAL A 88 -9.89 7.03 0.43
N ALA A 89 -9.48 7.92 1.35
CA ALA A 89 -8.79 9.15 0.99
C ALA A 89 -7.49 8.88 0.21
N MET A 90 -6.70 7.88 0.64
CA MET A 90 -5.49 7.45 -0.06
C MET A 90 -5.80 6.96 -1.49
N LEU A 91 -6.85 6.16 -1.67
CA LEU A 91 -7.26 5.65 -2.98
C LEU A 91 -7.70 6.78 -3.92
N MET A 92 -8.41 7.79 -3.42
CA MET A 92 -8.81 8.97 -4.20
C MET A 92 -7.59 9.79 -4.63
N ILE A 93 -6.66 10.04 -3.71
CA ILE A 93 -5.39 10.74 -4.02
C ILE A 93 -4.58 9.97 -5.06
N ASN A 94 -4.55 8.64 -4.99
CA ASN A 94 -3.82 7.81 -5.95
C ASN A 94 -4.42 7.94 -7.37
N GLN A 95 -5.74 8.04 -7.51
CA GLN A 95 -6.40 8.28 -8.79
C GLN A 95 -6.03 9.65 -9.38
N GLU A 96 -5.96 10.69 -8.55
CA GLU A 96 -5.56 12.04 -9.00
C GLU A 96 -4.08 12.10 -9.39
N MET A 97 -3.21 11.39 -8.68
CA MET A 97 -1.78 11.29 -8.99
C MET A 97 -1.50 10.66 -10.36
N ASP A 98 -2.37 9.78 -10.85
CA ASP A 98 -2.24 9.18 -12.18
C ASP A 98 -2.65 10.15 -13.31
N VAL A 99 -3.41 11.22 -13.00
CA VAL A 99 -3.90 12.21 -13.97
C VAL A 99 -2.97 13.41 -14.11
N PHE A 100 -2.30 13.85 -13.05
CA PHE A 100 -1.50 15.09 -13.04
C PHE A 100 0.02 14.83 -12.94
N ASN A 101 0.70 14.83 -14.09
CA ASN A 101 2.15 14.64 -14.19
C ASN A 101 2.92 15.98 -13.95
N SER A 102 2.75 16.61 -12.78
CA SER A 102 3.25 17.97 -12.48
C SER A 102 4.10 18.06 -11.19
N PRO A 103 4.89 19.13 -10.97
CA PRO A 103 5.73 19.29 -9.76
C PRO A 103 4.96 19.40 -8.42
N ILE A 104 3.62 19.54 -8.46
CA ILE A 104 2.72 19.43 -7.29
C ILE A 104 2.80 18.02 -6.66
N ASN A 105 3.26 17.03 -7.42
CA ASN A 105 3.33 15.62 -7.06
C ASN A 105 4.17 15.33 -5.80
N LYS A 106 5.18 16.14 -5.43
CA LYS A 106 5.95 15.90 -4.19
C LYS A 106 5.12 16.07 -2.91
N ARG A 107 4.30 17.12 -2.82
CA ARG A 107 3.44 17.36 -1.65
C ARG A 107 2.29 16.34 -1.60
N VAL A 108 1.68 16.06 -2.75
CA VAL A 108 0.59 15.08 -2.88
C VAL A 108 1.08 13.67 -2.51
N LYS A 109 2.27 13.28 -2.97
CA LYS A 109 2.91 12.01 -2.58
C LYS A 109 3.22 11.94 -1.08
N GLY A 110 3.59 13.07 -0.46
CA GLY A 110 3.74 13.18 0.99
C GLY A 110 2.42 12.92 1.72
N ILE A 111 1.34 13.57 1.31
CA ILE A 111 -0.01 13.38 1.88
C ILE A 111 -0.46 11.92 1.69
N HIS A 112 -0.29 11.35 0.50
CA HIS A 112 -0.60 9.95 0.21
C HIS A 112 0.12 8.99 1.18
N ASN A 113 1.42 9.17 1.38
CA ASN A 113 2.20 8.34 2.31
C ASN A 113 1.73 8.51 3.76
N THR A 114 1.39 9.72 4.19
CA THR A 114 0.85 9.97 5.52
C THR A 114 -0.51 9.29 5.72
N CYS A 115 -1.42 9.39 4.75
CA CYS A 115 -2.70 8.71 4.78
C CYS A 115 -2.53 7.18 4.83
N LEU A 116 -1.60 6.63 4.03
CA LEU A 116 -1.27 5.22 4.04
C LEU A 116 -0.79 4.77 5.43
N LEU A 117 0.20 5.45 6.00
CA LEU A 117 0.75 5.14 7.33
C LEU A 117 -0.32 5.21 8.42
N LEU A 118 -1.15 6.25 8.39
CA LEU A 118 -2.21 6.43 9.37
C LEU A 118 -3.28 5.34 9.26
N SER A 119 -3.66 4.96 8.03
CA SER A 119 -4.61 3.86 7.81
C SER A 119 -4.06 2.51 8.28
N MET A 120 -2.78 2.22 8.03
CA MET A 120 -2.12 1.00 8.51
C MET A 120 -2.01 0.99 10.04
N ALA A 121 -1.62 2.10 10.66
CA ALA A 121 -1.50 2.20 12.11
C ALA A 121 -2.86 2.04 12.81
N ALA A 122 -3.89 2.72 12.30
CA ALA A 122 -5.25 2.61 12.81
C ALA A 122 -5.81 1.20 12.65
N PHE A 123 -5.58 0.56 11.49
CA PHE A 123 -5.97 -0.83 11.25
C PHE A 123 -5.31 -1.80 12.24
N LEU A 124 -3.98 -1.67 12.43
CA LEU A 124 -3.23 -2.51 13.37
C LEU A 124 -3.71 -2.31 14.82
N ALA A 125 -3.92 -1.07 15.24
CA ALA A 125 -4.45 -0.77 16.57
C ALA A 125 -5.85 -1.35 16.77
N GLY A 126 -6.76 -1.16 15.82
CA GLY A 126 -8.10 -1.72 15.86
C GLY A 126 -8.10 -3.24 15.89
N PHE A 127 -7.27 -3.88 15.07
CA PHE A 127 -7.13 -5.33 15.04
C PHE A 127 -6.53 -5.89 16.34
N MET A 128 -5.52 -5.23 16.93
CA MET A 128 -4.93 -5.65 18.20
C MET A 128 -5.92 -5.55 19.36
N LEU A 129 -6.67 -4.45 19.45
CA LEU A 129 -7.72 -4.26 20.46
C LEU A 129 -8.81 -5.33 20.31
N PHE A 130 -9.23 -5.61 19.08
CA PHE A 130 -10.20 -6.67 18.78
C PHE A 130 -9.67 -8.06 19.16
N ALA A 131 -8.46 -8.43 18.72
CA ALA A 131 -7.86 -9.73 19.02
C ALA A 131 -7.67 -9.93 20.53
N TYR A 132 -7.25 -8.88 21.24
CA TYR A 132 -7.13 -8.91 22.70
C TYR A 132 -8.49 -9.08 23.38
N SER A 133 -9.57 -8.49 22.84
CA SER A 133 -10.92 -8.62 23.39
C SER A 133 -11.49 -10.03 23.27
N ILE A 134 -11.07 -10.83 22.28
CA ILE A 134 -11.57 -12.20 22.08
C ILE A 134 -10.72 -13.22 22.83
N HIS A 135 -9.43 -13.33 22.48
CA HIS A 135 -8.56 -14.38 23.03
C HIS A 135 -7.08 -14.05 22.84
N TRP A 136 -6.30 -14.18 23.91
CA TRP A 136 -4.86 -13.89 23.92
C TRP A 136 -4.07 -14.71 22.90
N ALA A 137 -4.49 -15.95 22.61
CA ALA A 137 -3.84 -16.80 21.60
C ALA A 137 -3.93 -16.24 20.16
N VAL A 138 -5.00 -15.51 19.83
CA VAL A 138 -5.13 -14.88 18.50
C VAL A 138 -4.15 -13.70 18.40
N LEU A 139 -4.01 -12.93 19.48
CA LEU A 139 -3.03 -11.84 19.56
C LEU A 139 -1.59 -12.35 19.45
N THR A 140 -1.24 -13.45 20.13
CA THR A 140 0.11 -14.03 20.05
C THR A 140 0.41 -14.59 18.66
N ALA A 141 -0.53 -15.30 18.03
CA ALA A 141 -0.39 -15.77 16.65
C ALA A 141 -0.15 -14.59 15.69
N PHE A 142 -0.96 -13.54 15.79
CA PHE A 142 -0.83 -12.34 14.96
C PHE A 142 0.52 -11.63 15.13
N THR A 143 0.94 -11.41 16.37
CA THR A 143 2.22 -10.74 16.68
C THR A 143 3.41 -11.55 16.18
N ILE A 144 3.41 -12.88 16.32
CA ILE A 144 4.45 -13.76 15.75
C ILE A 144 4.48 -13.64 14.22
N SER A 145 3.33 -13.72 13.55
CA SER A 145 3.26 -13.55 12.09
C SER A 145 3.81 -12.19 11.63
N MET A 146 3.51 -11.12 12.37
CA MET A 146 4.01 -9.78 12.08
C MET A 146 5.54 -9.69 12.24
N LEU A 147 6.12 -10.30 13.28
CA LEU A 147 7.57 -10.35 13.48
C LEU A 147 8.27 -11.12 12.36
N ILE A 148 7.69 -12.24 11.91
CA ILE A 148 8.21 -13.02 10.78
C ILE A 148 8.18 -12.18 9.50
N ALA A 149 7.07 -11.50 9.22
CA ALA A 149 6.94 -10.62 8.06
C ALA A 149 7.98 -9.48 8.06
N ILE A 150 8.22 -8.84 9.21
CA ILE A 150 9.24 -7.80 9.35
C ILE A 150 10.64 -8.35 9.11
N LYS A 151 10.96 -9.53 9.66
CA LYS A 151 12.26 -10.18 9.41
C LYS A 151 12.45 -10.51 7.92
N ALA A 152 11.45 -11.13 7.30
CA ALA A 152 11.48 -11.45 5.87
C ALA A 152 11.67 -10.20 5.01
N TRP A 153 10.97 -9.11 5.34
CA TRP A 153 11.13 -7.82 4.67
C TRP A 153 12.55 -7.25 4.81
N LYS A 154 13.13 -7.28 6.02
CA LYS A 154 14.51 -6.81 6.24
C LYS A 154 15.53 -7.63 5.45
N VAL A 155 15.37 -8.96 5.40
CA VAL A 155 16.23 -9.85 4.62
C VAL A 155 16.11 -9.52 3.13
N ALA A 156 14.89 -9.33 2.61
CA ALA A 156 14.66 -8.94 1.22
C ALA A 156 15.31 -7.59 0.88
N GLN A 157 15.22 -6.60 1.78
CA GLN A 157 15.90 -5.31 1.60
C GLN A 157 17.42 -5.44 1.59
N ALA A 158 17.99 -6.23 2.49
CA ALA A 158 19.43 -6.47 2.54
C ALA A 158 19.93 -7.13 1.25
N HIS A 159 19.17 -8.08 0.70
CA HIS A 159 19.50 -8.72 -0.57
C HIS A 159 19.49 -7.71 -1.73
N LEU A 160 18.43 -6.91 -1.84
CA LEU A 160 18.31 -5.84 -2.86
C LEU A 160 19.40 -4.77 -2.76
N ALA A 161 19.94 -4.50 -1.56
CA ALA A 161 21.03 -3.54 -1.38
C ALA A 161 22.42 -4.13 -1.72
N SER A 162 22.53 -5.46 -1.75
CA SER A 162 23.76 -6.19 -2.07
C SER A 162 23.90 -6.60 -3.54
N THR A 163 22.85 -6.36 -4.35
CA THR A 163 22.82 -6.62 -5.80
C THR A 163 23.04 -5.33 -6.55
#